data_AF-A0A101IHF0-F1
#
_entry.id   AF-A0A101IHF0-F1
#
_cell.length_a   1.000
_cell.length_b   1.000
_cell.length_c   1.000
_cell.angle_alpha   90.00
_cell.angle_beta   90.00
_cell.angle_gamma   90.00
#
_symmetry.space_group_name_H-M   'P 1'
#
loop_
_entity.id
_entity.type
_entity.pdbx_description
1 polymer ?
#
loop_
_entity_poly.entity_id
_entity_poly.type
_entity_poly.pdbx_seq_one_letter_code
_entity_poly.pdbx_strand_id
1 'polypeptide(L)'
;MEILTVSDRECFRVYSNKIKDRFKNVDLAIGCGDLSYFYLEYIISSLDIPLYFVRGNHAKAVEYSYCGSRHEPWGAVNLHKKVVREKKTGPCSGIKFAMGAFWIFL
;
A
#
# COMPACT_ATOMS: atom_id res chain seq x y z
N MET A 1 -9.49 -12.33 6.51
CA MET A 1 -8.37 -11.41 6.30
C MET A 1 -8.61 -10.75 4.96
N GLU A 2 -8.93 -9.46 4.95
CA GLU A 2 -9.21 -8.72 3.72
C GLU A 2 -8.03 -7.81 3.37
N ILE A 3 -7.70 -7.75 2.09
CA ILE A 3 -6.56 -6.99 1.58
C ILE A 3 -7.08 -5.96 0.58
N LEU A 4 -6.74 -4.69 0.80
CA LEU A 4 -7.03 -3.61 -0.14
C LEU A 4 -5.87 -3.44 -1.11
N THR A 5 -6.10 -3.76 -2.39
CA THR A 5 -5.10 -3.54 -3.44
C THR A 5 -5.46 -2.33 -4.30
N VAL A 6 -4.51 -1.41 -4.49
CA VAL A 6 -4.66 -0.25 -5.38
C VAL A 6 -3.54 -0.26 -6.42
N SER A 7 -3.87 0.02 -7.69
CA SER A 7 -2.88 -0.02 -8.76
C SER A 7 -3.17 0.97 -9.88
N ASP A 8 -2.09 1.48 -10.48
CA ASP A 8 -1.99 2.36 -11.67
C ASP A 8 -2.70 3.73 -11.59
N ARG A 9 -3.87 3.82 -10.97
CA ARG A 9 -4.65 5.05 -10.86
C ARG A 9 -5.29 5.19 -9.48
N GLU A 10 -5.26 6.41 -9.00
CA GLU A 10 -5.96 6.81 -7.78
C GLU A 10 -7.46 6.71 -8.00
N CYS A 11 -8.15 6.07 -7.06
CA CYS A 11 -9.59 5.86 -7.17
C CYS A 11 -10.32 6.74 -6.15
N PHE A 12 -11.30 7.52 -6.63
CA PHE A 12 -12.10 8.42 -5.77
C PHE A 12 -12.87 7.68 -4.67
N ARG A 13 -13.13 6.37 -4.87
CA ARG A 13 -13.77 5.50 -3.88
C ARG A 13 -12.90 5.29 -2.64
N VAL A 14 -11.58 5.31 -2.83
CA VAL A 14 -10.60 5.23 -1.76
C VAL A 14 -10.38 6.64 -1.20
N TYR A 15 -10.27 7.64 -2.07
CA TYR A 15 -10.11 9.05 -1.69
C TYR A 15 -11.44 9.69 -1.23
N SER A 16 -12.01 9.16 -0.16
CA SER A 16 -13.28 9.63 0.41
C SER A 16 -13.31 9.40 1.92
N ASN A 17 -13.91 10.32 2.68
CA ASN A 17 -14.06 10.20 4.14
C ASN A 17 -14.80 8.94 4.59
N LYS A 18 -15.54 8.28 3.70
CA LYS A 18 -16.24 7.01 3.96
C LYS A 18 -15.35 5.77 3.79
N ILE A 19 -14.05 5.94 3.54
CA ILE A 19 -13.11 4.82 3.38
C ILE A 19 -13.09 3.92 4.61
N LYS A 20 -13.12 4.50 5.83
CA LYS A 20 -13.18 3.76 7.10
C LYS A 20 -14.41 2.85 7.18
N ASP A 21 -15.58 3.38 6.84
CA ASP A 21 -16.83 2.59 6.88
C ASP A 21 -16.86 1.52 5.78
N ARG A 22 -16.31 1.84 4.60
CA ARG A 22 -16.33 0.94 3.43
C ARG A 22 -15.33 -0.21 3.55
N PHE A 23 -14.18 0.03 4.19
CA PHE A 23 -13.06 -0.90 4.27
C PHE A 23 -12.67 -1.23 5.72
N LYS A 24 -13.64 -1.21 6.63
CA LYS A 24 -13.44 -1.47 8.07
C LYS A 24 -12.78 -2.82 8.39
N ASN A 25 -13.02 -3.82 7.54
CA ASN A 25 -12.55 -5.20 7.74
C ASN A 25 -11.22 -5.50 7.04
N VAL A 26 -10.58 -4.48 6.44
CA VAL A 26 -9.29 -4.64 5.76
C VAL A 26 -8.18 -4.64 6.80
N ASP A 27 -7.32 -5.66 6.73
CA ASP A 27 -6.18 -5.82 7.64
C ASP A 27 -4.88 -5.23 7.07
N LEU A 28 -4.83 -5.07 5.73
CA LEU A 28 -3.61 -4.76 4.97
C LEU A 28 -3.93 -3.98 3.69
N ALA A 29 -3.10 -3.01 3.32
CA ALA A 29 -3.14 -2.36 2.02
C ALA A 29 -1.89 -2.65 1.18
N ILE A 30 -2.07 -2.81 -0.14
CA ILE A 30 -0.98 -2.98 -1.11
C ILE A 30 -1.19 -2.01 -2.28
N GLY A 31 -0.21 -1.14 -2.52
CA GLY A 31 -0.14 -0.26 -3.68
C GLY A 31 0.86 -0.75 -4.73
N CYS A 32 0.48 -0.81 -6.00
CA CYS A 32 1.41 -1.16 -7.08
C CYS A 32 1.28 -0.18 -8.25
N GLY A 33 2.38 0.43 -8.67
CA GLY A 33 2.41 1.31 -9.84
C GLY A 33 2.63 2.78 -9.48
N ASP A 34 2.12 3.68 -10.32
CA ASP A 34 2.42 5.12 -10.25
C ASP A 34 1.42 5.89 -9.39
N LEU A 35 1.31 5.47 -8.12
CA LEU A 35 0.49 6.15 -7.12
C LEU A 35 1.27 7.27 -6.43
N SER A 36 0.62 8.40 -6.13
CA SER A 36 1.26 9.50 -5.39
C SER A 36 1.49 9.12 -3.92
N TYR A 37 2.54 9.65 -3.28
CA TYR A 37 2.79 9.40 -1.85
C TYR A 37 1.66 9.96 -1.00
N PHE A 38 1.08 11.09 -1.37
CA PHE A 38 -0.08 11.66 -0.67
C PHE A 38 -1.27 10.68 -0.64
N TYR A 39 -1.49 9.93 -1.72
CA TYR A 39 -2.56 8.94 -1.78
C TYR A 39 -2.28 7.73 -0.89
N LEU A 40 -1.03 7.25 -0.86
CA LEU A 40 -0.63 6.15 0.02
C LEU A 40 -0.69 6.56 1.49
N GLU A 41 -0.18 7.75 1.83
CA GLU A 41 -0.25 8.32 3.18
C GLU A 41 -1.71 8.54 3.62
N TYR A 42 -2.59 8.95 2.70
CA TYR A 42 -4.02 9.07 2.97
C TYR A 42 -4.61 7.71 3.37
N ILE A 43 -4.27 6.63 2.67
CA ILE A 43 -4.77 5.28 3.00
C ILE A 43 -4.25 4.85 4.38
N ILE A 44 -2.96 5.06 4.67
CA ILE A 44 -2.35 4.71 5.96
C ILE A 44 -3.04 5.48 7.09
N SER A 45 -3.13 6.81 6.97
CA SER A 45 -3.75 7.67 7.97
C SER A 45 -5.26 7.42 8.14
N SER A 46 -5.94 7.05 7.05
CA SER A 46 -7.38 6.80 7.07
C SER A 46 -7.74 5.41 7.57
N LEU A 47 -6.96 4.37 7.33
CA LEU A 47 -7.31 3.00 7.73
C LEU A 47 -6.50 2.50 8.91
N ASP A 48 -5.39 3.15 9.27
CA ASP A 48 -4.47 2.77 10.35
C ASP A 48 -3.96 1.33 10.23
N ILE A 49 -3.73 0.89 8.98
CA ILE A 49 -3.27 -0.44 8.62
C ILE A 49 -1.88 -0.37 7.97
N PRO A 50 -1.09 -1.47 8.04
CA PRO A 50 0.15 -1.56 7.31
C PRO A 50 -0.10 -1.42 5.80
N LEU A 51 0.66 -0.54 5.15
CA LEU A 51 0.63 -0.35 3.72
C LEU A 51 1.97 -0.75 3.11
N TYR A 52 1.90 -1.64 2.15
CA TYR A 52 3.03 -2.05 1.33
C TYR A 52 2.88 -1.44 -0.05
N PHE A 53 3.97 -0.97 -0.64
CA PHE A 53 3.89 -0.42 -1.99
C PHE A 53 5.06 -0.84 -2.86
N VAL A 54 4.80 -0.99 -4.16
CA VAL A 54 5.80 -1.13 -5.19
C VAL A 54 5.75 0.12 -6.04
N ARG A 55 6.88 0.83 -6.10
CA ARG A 55 7.05 1.94 -7.02
C ARG A 55 6.90 1.48 -8.46
N GLY A 56 6.00 2.15 -9.18
CA GLY A 56 5.95 2.10 -10.64
C GLY A 56 7.14 2.84 -11.27
N ASN A 57 7.33 2.59 -12.56
CA ASN A 57 8.46 3.11 -13.33
C ASN A 57 8.27 4.58 -13.76
N HIS A 58 7.05 5.12 -13.72
CA HIS A 58 6.76 6.50 -14.10
C HIS A 58 6.54 7.41 -12.88
N ALA A 59 6.56 6.85 -11.67
CA ALA A 59 6.51 7.59 -10.43
C ALA A 59 7.71 8.55 -10.36
N LYS A 60 7.44 9.82 -10.02
CA LYS A 60 8.51 10.80 -9.83
C LYS A 60 9.44 10.31 -8.73
N ALA A 61 10.74 10.26 -9.03
CA ALA A 61 11.78 9.83 -8.09
C ALA A 61 11.80 10.67 -6.79
N VAL A 62 11.22 11.87 -6.87
CA VAL A 62 11.05 12.83 -5.79
C VAL A 62 9.64 13.39 -5.86
N GLU A 63 8.88 13.29 -4.77
CA GLU A 63 7.74 14.17 -4.57
C GLU A 63 8.18 15.40 -3.76
N TYR A 64 7.81 16.57 -4.26
CA TYR A 64 8.11 17.84 -3.59
C TYR A 64 6.92 18.18 -2.69
N SER A 65 7.16 18.13 -1.38
CA SER A 65 6.22 18.64 -0.39
C SER A 65 6.67 20.02 0.09
N TYR A 66 5.82 20.73 0.82
CA TYR A 66 6.18 22.03 1.42
C TYR A 66 7.42 21.94 2.33
N CYS A 67 7.66 20.76 2.93
CA CYS A 67 8.83 20.46 3.76
C CYS A 67 10.05 19.90 2.99
N GLY A 68 10.07 19.96 1.65
CA GLY A 68 11.19 19.53 0.82
C GLY A 68 10.93 18.29 -0.03
N SER A 69 11.97 17.86 -0.75
CA SER A 69 12.01 16.69 -1.62
C SER A 69 12.00 15.38 -0.83
N ARG A 70 10.99 14.55 -1.04
CA ARG A 70 10.84 13.24 -0.38
C ARG A 70 10.99 12.11 -1.37
N HIS A 71 11.71 11.08 -0.93
CA HIS A 71 11.94 9.86 -1.69
C HIS A 71 11.07 8.70 -1.23
N GLU A 72 10.28 8.82 -0.17
CA GLU A 72 9.42 7.73 0.32
C GLU A 72 8.16 8.30 1.00
N PRO A 73 6.98 7.66 0.83
CA PRO A 73 5.78 7.96 1.61
C PRO A 73 6.01 7.62 3.09
N TRP A 74 5.44 8.42 3.98
CA TRP A 74 5.51 8.17 5.41
C TRP A 74 4.67 6.95 5.82
N GLY A 75 5.30 6.03 6.55
CA GLY A 75 4.63 4.85 7.12
C GLY A 75 4.38 3.70 6.13
N ALA A 76 4.70 3.85 4.84
CA ALA A 76 4.57 2.76 3.87
C ALA A 76 5.89 2.00 3.71
N VAL A 77 5.79 0.69 3.46
CA VAL A 77 6.96 -0.18 3.26
C VAL A 77 7.16 -0.45 1.78
N ASN A 78 8.32 -0.07 1.23
CA ASN A 78 8.67 -0.33 -0.16
C ASN A 78 9.04 -1.81 -0.38
N LEU A 79 8.26 -2.50 -1.22
CA LEU A 79 8.45 -3.89 -1.62
C LEU A 79 9.21 -4.08 -2.94
N HIS A 80 9.72 -3.01 -3.56
CA HIS A 80 10.44 -3.12 -4.82
C HIS A 80 11.66 -4.05 -4.68
N LYS A 81 11.61 -5.21 -5.36
CA LYS A 81 12.61 -6.31 -5.28
C LYS A 81 12.85 -6.86 -3.87
N LYS A 82 11.93 -6.63 -2.93
CA LYS A 82 12.05 -7.08 -1.54
C LYS A 82 10.90 -8.02 -1.19
N VAL A 83 11.20 -9.03 -0.37
CA VAL A 83 10.20 -9.93 0.21
C VAL A 83 10.06 -9.60 1.68
N VAL A 84 8.87 -9.15 2.08
CA VAL A 84 8.53 -8.91 3.49
C VAL A 84 7.56 -9.98 3.95
N ARG A 85 7.72 -10.42 5.21
CA ARG A 85 6.81 -11.34 5.88
C ARG A 85 6.23 -10.64 7.08
N GLU A 86 4.92 -10.45 7.08
CA GLU A 86 4.21 -9.84 8.19
C GLU A 86 3.76 -10.92 9.19
N LYS A 87 3.96 -10.67 10.48
CA LYS A 87 3.73 -11.64 11.57
C LYS A 87 2.39 -11.46 12.31
N LYS A 88 1.52 -10.56 11.83
CA LYS A 88 0.32 -10.14 12.58
C LYS A 88 -0.81 -11.19 12.63
N THR A 89 -0.70 -12.32 11.95
CA THR A 89 -1.68 -13.41 12.00
C THR A 89 -0.96 -14.68 12.43
N GLY A 90 -1.61 -15.51 13.26
CA GLY A 90 -1.05 -16.69 13.92
C GLY A 90 -0.36 -17.73 13.02
N PRO A 91 0.03 -18.91 13.57
CA PRO A 91 1.17 -19.71 13.09
C PRO A 91 1.14 -20.28 11.66
N CYS A 92 0.12 -20.04 10.83
CA CYS A 92 -0.13 -20.82 9.62
C CYS A 92 -0.32 -20.04 8.31
N SER A 93 -0.13 -18.72 8.21
CA SER A 93 -0.22 -18.04 6.90
C SER A 93 0.79 -16.92 6.76
N GLY A 94 2.06 -17.28 6.58
CA GLY A 94 3.08 -16.34 6.15
C GLY A 94 2.76 -15.85 4.73
N ILE A 95 2.19 -14.66 4.60
CA ILE A 95 1.99 -14.03 3.29
C ILE A 95 3.37 -13.66 2.76
N LYS A 96 3.82 -14.38 1.72
CA LYS A 96 5.08 -14.11 1.02
C LYS A 96 4.79 -13.14 -0.13
N PHE A 97 5.21 -11.89 0.01
CA PHE A 97 5.21 -10.95 -1.10
C PHE A 97 6.50 -11.13 -1.89
N ALA A 98 6.49 -11.91 -2.97
CA ALA A 98 7.63 -12.07 -3.87
C ALA A 98 7.23 -11.72 -5.31
N MET A 99 8.01 -10.82 -5.92
CA MET A 99 7.84 -10.35 -7.29
C MET A 99 8.15 -11.51 -8.26
N GLY A 100 7.13 -12.32 -8.56
CA GLY A 100 7.26 -13.50 -9.42
C GLY A 100 5.98 -14.32 -9.58
N ALA A 101 5.02 -14.25 -8.66
CA ALA A 101 3.77 -14.99 -8.78
C ALA A 101 2.76 -14.47 -7.75
N PHE A 102 1.82 -13.63 -8.19
CA PHE A 102 0.55 -13.41 -7.48
C PHE A 102 -0.31 -14.67 -7.65
N TRP A 103 0.08 -15.77 -7.01
CA TRP A 103 -0.85 -16.88 -6.75
C TRP A 103 -1.48 -16.62 -5.39
N ILE A 104 -2.48 -15.74 -5.39
CA ILE A 104 -3.53 -15.80 -4.36
C ILE A 104 -4.31 -17.05 -4.74
N PHE A 105 -4.02 -18.17 -4.08
CA PHE A 105 -4.92 -19.33 -4.08
C PHE A 105 -6.20 -18.87 -3.37
N LEU A 106 -7.21 -18.58 -4.19
CA LEU A 106 -8.62 -18.53 -3.81
C LEU A 106 -9.20 -19.92 -4.06
#